data_AF-A0AA90QDZ0-F1
#
_entry.id   AF-A0AA90QDZ0-F1
#
_cell.length_a   1.000
_cell.length_b   1.000
_cell.length_c   1.000
_cell.angle_alpha   90.00
_cell.angle_beta   90.00
_cell.angle_gamma   90.00
#
_symmetry.space_group_name_H-M   'P 1'
#
loop_
_entity.id
_entity.type
_entity.pdbx_description
1 polymer ?
#
loop_
_entity_poly.entity_id
_entity_poly.type
_entity_poly.pdbx_seq_one_letter_code
_entity_poly.pdbx_strand_id
1 'polypeptide(L)'
;MSILLQTTGDTAFSLLPLLRGVGLVLAIAALALFFKPLLVGIFRALVLVVHPRLSKDQLAARRNMRNAKVLQRMTNSSSGNASLTAELRAMAARS
;
A
#
# COMPACT_ATOMS: atom_id res chain seq x y z
N MET A 1 20.06 -46.45 42.60
CA MET A 1 18.72 -45.82 42.54
C MET A 1 18.75 -44.30 42.71
N SER A 2 19.84 -43.71 43.22
CA SER A 2 20.03 -42.26 43.37
C SER A 2 20.36 -41.52 42.06
N ILE A 3 21.15 -42.13 41.16
CA ILE A 3 21.59 -41.48 39.91
C ILE A 3 20.42 -41.19 38.96
N LEU A 4 19.46 -42.12 38.83
CA LEU A 4 18.27 -41.95 37.98
C LEU A 4 17.35 -40.83 38.47
N LEU A 5 17.22 -40.65 39.79
CA LEU A 5 16.44 -39.57 40.39
C LEU A 5 17.12 -38.20 40.19
N GLN A 6 18.45 -38.14 40.25
CA GLN A 6 19.21 -36.92 39.98
C GLN A 6 19.10 -36.49 38.52
N THR A 7 19.28 -37.41 37.57
CA THR A 7 19.12 -37.10 36.13
C THR A 7 17.69 -36.69 35.76
N THR A 8 16.69 -37.22 36.45
CA THR A 8 15.28 -36.84 36.22
C THR A 8 14.97 -35.45 36.77
N GLY A 9 15.58 -35.07 37.89
CA GLY A 9 15.48 -33.71 38.43
C GLY A 9 16.11 -32.69 37.49
N ASP A 10 17.36 -32.92 37.08
CA ASP A 10 18.12 -31.96 36.25
C ASP A 10 17.48 -31.72 34.88
N THR A 11 16.92 -32.76 34.27
CA THR A 11 16.19 -32.63 33.00
C THR A 11 14.90 -31.84 33.16
N ALA A 12 14.16 -32.03 34.25
CA ALA A 12 12.95 -31.25 34.53
C ALA A 12 13.26 -29.77 34.75
N PHE A 13 14.33 -29.45 35.49
CA PHE A 13 14.77 -28.07 35.71
C PHE A 13 15.24 -27.37 34.44
N SER A 14 15.81 -28.11 33.48
CA SER A 14 16.27 -27.55 32.20
C SER A 14 15.16 -27.43 31.14
N LEU A 15 14.17 -28.34 31.14
CA LEU A 15 13.09 -28.36 30.14
C LEU A 15 12.00 -27.31 30.42
N LEU A 16 11.72 -27.04 31.69
CA LEU A 16 10.67 -26.10 32.10
C LEU A 16 10.88 -24.65 31.60
N PRO A 17 12.08 -24.04 31.72
CA PRO A 17 12.33 -22.70 31.17
C PRO A 17 12.32 -22.70 29.64
N LEU A 18 12.79 -23.78 29.00
CA LEU A 18 12.78 -23.91 27.54
C LEU A 18 11.35 -23.95 26.98
N LEU A 19 10.47 -24.76 27.59
CA LEU A 19 9.05 -24.84 27.21
C LEU A 19 8.34 -23.49 27.41
N ARG A 20 8.63 -22.78 28.50
CA ARG A 20 8.09 -21.42 28.72
C ARG A 20 8.58 -20.43 27.66
N GLY A 21 9.87 -20.46 27.31
CA GLY A 21 10.43 -19.61 26.27
C GLY A 21 9.80 -19.87 24.91
N VAL A 22 9.68 -21.14 24.51
CA VAL A 22 9.03 -21.55 23.27
C VAL A 22 7.55 -21.15 23.26
N GLY A 23 6.84 -21.35 24.37
CA GLY A 23 5.44 -20.95 24.52
C GLY A 23 5.23 -19.44 24.37
N LEU A 24 6.11 -18.61 24.96
CA LEU A 24 6.05 -17.16 24.81
C LEU A 24 6.30 -16.71 23.37
N VAL A 25 7.29 -17.29 22.69
CA VAL A 25 7.58 -16.97 21.29
C VAL A 25 6.39 -17.33 20.40
N LEU A 26 5.78 -18.50 20.61
CA LEU A 26 4.58 -18.93 19.90
C LEU A 26 3.39 -18.02 20.18
N ALA A 27 3.17 -17.60 21.43
CA ALA A 27 2.10 -16.69 21.78
C ALA A 27 2.26 -15.32 21.11
N ILE A 28 3.48 -14.77 21.09
CA ILE A 28 3.79 -13.51 20.40
C ILE A 28 3.61 -13.66 18.89
N ALA A 29 4.09 -14.76 18.31
CA ALA A 29 3.93 -15.03 16.88
C ALA A 29 2.45 -15.18 16.51
N ALA A 30 1.67 -15.93 17.28
CA ALA A 30 0.23 -16.08 17.07
C ALA A 30 -0.51 -14.74 17.17
N LEU A 31 -0.16 -13.91 18.15
CA LEU A 31 -0.68 -12.55 18.28
C LEU A 31 -0.32 -11.71 17.05
N ALA A 32 0.95 -11.71 16.64
CA ALA A 32 1.41 -10.99 15.46
C ALA A 32 0.72 -11.46 14.17
N LEU A 33 0.46 -12.77 14.02
CA LEU A 33 -0.29 -13.33 12.89
C LEU A 33 -1.78 -12.96 12.92
N PHE A 34 -2.39 -12.97 14.11
CA PHE A 34 -3.78 -12.58 14.30
C PHE A 34 -4.01 -11.08 14.01
N PHE A 35 -3.08 -10.24 14.46
CA PHE A 35 -3.10 -8.79 14.22
C PHE A 35 -2.44 -8.37 12.91
N LYS A 36 -1.85 -9.31 12.16
CA LYS A 36 -1.25 -9.08 10.84
C LYS A 36 -2.18 -8.34 9.87
N PRO A 37 -3.46 -8.70 9.70
CA PRO A 37 -4.38 -7.92 8.85
C PRO A 37 -4.58 -6.49 9.35
N LEU A 38 -4.57 -6.26 10.68
CA LEU A 38 -4.72 -4.93 11.27
C LEU A 38 -3.45 -4.07 11.04
N LEU A 39 -2.27 -4.66 11.26
CA LEU A 39 -0.97 -4.04 11.01
C LEU A 39 -0.80 -3.66 9.53
N VAL A 40 -1.21 -4.55 8.61
CA VAL A 40 -1.18 -4.27 7.17
C VAL A 40 -2.16 -3.16 6.80
N GLY A 41 -3.36 -3.15 7.39
CA GLY A 41 -4.34 -2.07 7.18
C GLY A 41 -3.81 -0.71 7.64
N ILE A 42 -3.26 -0.65 8.85
CA ILE A 42 -2.66 0.57 9.42
C ILE A 42 -1.45 1.01 8.59
N PHE A 43 -0.55 0.09 8.24
CA PHE A 43 0.59 0.40 7.38
C PHE A 43 0.15 0.97 6.03
N ARG A 44 -0.86 0.38 5.40
CA ARG A 44 -1.39 0.86 4.12
C ARG A 44 -2.03 2.24 4.25
N ALA A 45 -2.72 2.53 5.35
CA ALA A 45 -3.22 3.86 5.65
C ALA A 45 -2.08 4.87 5.89
N LEU A 46 -1.04 4.50 6.63
CA LEU A 46 0.17 5.30 6.83
C LEU A 46 0.90 5.58 5.51
N VAL A 47 1.03 4.57 4.64
CA VAL A 47 1.59 4.73 3.29
C VAL A 47 0.73 5.67 2.46
N LEU A 48 -0.60 5.65 2.59
CA LEU A 48 -1.48 6.62 1.93
C LEU A 48 -1.32 8.04 2.49
N VAL A 49 -0.96 8.21 3.77
CA VAL A 49 -0.68 9.53 4.36
C VAL A 49 0.64 10.09 3.83
N VAL A 50 1.70 9.26 3.78
CA VAL A 50 3.03 9.69 3.32
C VAL A 50 3.12 9.79 1.80
N HIS A 51 2.47 8.87 1.09
CA HIS A 51 2.38 8.82 -0.35
C HIS A 51 0.90 8.79 -0.75
N PRO A 52 0.23 9.97 -0.73
CA PRO A 52 -1.16 10.07 -1.15
C PRO A 52 -1.28 9.53 -2.56
N ARG A 53 -1.88 8.35 -2.69
CA ARG A 53 -2.19 7.76 -3.98
C ARG A 53 -3.16 8.72 -4.66
N LEU A 54 -2.73 9.29 -5.78
CA LEU A 54 -3.60 10.09 -6.65
C LEU A 54 -4.90 9.32 -6.86
N SER A 55 -6.00 9.87 -6.37
CA SER A 55 -7.34 9.29 -6.55
C SER A 55 -7.56 9.05 -8.05
N LYS A 56 -8.34 8.01 -8.40
CA LYS A 56 -8.74 7.76 -9.79
C LYS A 56 -9.34 9.03 -10.42
N ASP A 57 -10.05 9.82 -9.62
CA ASP A 57 -10.65 11.09 -10.04
C ASP A 57 -9.59 12.16 -10.32
N GLN A 58 -8.55 12.22 -9.50
CA GLN A 58 -7.42 13.13 -9.73
C GLN A 58 -6.62 12.73 -10.97
N LEU A 59 -6.47 11.42 -11.25
CA LEU A 59 -5.82 10.95 -12.45
C LEU A 59 -6.65 11.27 -13.71
N ALA A 60 -7.97 11.12 -13.65
CA ALA A 60 -8.89 11.51 -14.71
C ALA A 60 -8.85 13.04 -14.95
N ALA A 61 -8.91 13.84 -13.88
CA ALA A 61 -8.79 15.29 -13.96
C ALA A 61 -7.45 15.72 -14.58
N ARG A 62 -6.34 15.09 -14.20
CA ARG A 62 -5.01 15.38 -14.75
C ARG A 62 -4.91 15.02 -16.24
N ARG A 63 -5.54 13.92 -16.67
CA ARG A 63 -5.66 13.56 -18.09
C ARG A 63 -6.48 14.60 -18.86
N ASN A 64 -7.62 15.02 -18.32
CA ASN A 64 -8.48 16.01 -18.96
C ASN A 64 -7.78 17.37 -19.09
N MET A 65 -7.12 17.84 -18.02
CA MET A 65 -6.32 19.06 -18.04
C MET A 65 -5.18 19.01 -19.07
N ARG A 66 -4.55 17.84 -19.24
CA ARG A 66 -3.50 17.66 -20.26
C ARG A 66 -4.08 17.76 -21.67
N ASN A 67 -5.22 17.12 -21.92
CA ASN A 67 -5.90 17.18 -23.23
C ASN A 67 -6.34 18.62 -23.55
N ALA A 68 -6.94 19.31 -22.59
CA ALA A 68 -7.34 20.71 -22.74
C ALA A 68 -6.13 21.64 -23.05
N LYS A 69 -4.99 21.46 -22.37
CA LYS A 69 -3.76 22.22 -22.66
C LYS A 69 -3.21 21.94 -24.06
N VAL A 70 -3.29 20.69 -24.52
CA VAL A 70 -2.81 20.29 -25.86
C VAL A 70 -3.70 20.90 -26.94
N LEU A 71 -5.03 20.85 -26.78
CA LEU A 71 -6.00 21.54 -27.65
C LEU A 71 -5.76 23.06 -27.67
N GLN A 72 -5.56 23.68 -26.51
CA GLN A 72 -5.29 25.11 -26.42
C GLN A 72 -4.00 25.51 -27.16
N ARG A 73 -2.94 24.69 -27.06
CA ARG A 73 -1.71 24.91 -27.84
C ARG A 73 -1.96 24.79 -29.34
N MET A 74 -2.71 23.77 -29.78
CA MET A 74 -3.03 23.58 -31.20
C MET A 74 -3.83 24.77 -31.75
N THR A 75 -4.85 25.23 -31.04
CA THR A 75 -5.63 26.41 -31.40
C THR A 75 -4.75 27.66 -31.51
N ASN A 76 -3.85 27.87 -30.55
CA ASN A 76 -2.95 29.03 -30.57
C ASN A 76 -1.92 28.95 -31.72
N SER A 77 -1.40 27.76 -32.03
CA SER A 77 -0.54 27.55 -33.21
C SER A 77 -1.30 27.61 -34.54
N SER A 78 -2.61 27.42 -34.53
CA SER A 78 -3.50 27.40 -35.69
C SER A 78 -4.14 28.76 -35.99
N SER A 79 -3.70 29.84 -35.36
CA SER A 79 -4.29 31.19 -35.43
C SER A 79 -4.42 31.79 -36.85
N GLY A 80 -3.77 31.21 -37.87
CA GLY A 80 -3.95 31.59 -39.28
C GLY A 80 -4.98 30.76 -40.08
N ASN A 81 -5.41 29.60 -39.58
CA ASN A 81 -6.31 28.67 -40.29
C ASN A 81 -7.65 28.53 -39.54
N ALA A 82 -8.66 29.31 -39.97
CA ALA A 82 -9.98 29.35 -39.36
C ALA A 82 -10.72 28.00 -39.42
N SER A 83 -10.53 27.22 -40.50
CA SER A 83 -11.11 25.88 -40.65
C SER A 83 -10.54 24.87 -39.64
N LEU A 84 -9.22 24.87 -39.46
CA LEU A 84 -8.54 23.99 -38.49
C LEU A 84 -8.90 24.35 -37.04
N THR A 85 -9.09 25.64 -36.76
CA THR A 85 -9.58 26.11 -35.45
C THR A 85 -11.02 25.66 -35.17
N ALA A 86 -11.88 25.64 -36.19
CA ALA A 86 -13.25 25.13 -36.07
C ALA A 86 -13.29 23.61 -35.84
N GLU A 87 -12.44 22.84 -36.52
CA GLU A 87 -12.30 21.40 -36.30
C GLU A 87 -11.80 21.08 -34.88
N LEU A 88 -10.81 21.81 -34.37
CA LEU A 88 -10.32 21.64 -33.00
C LEU A 88 -11.40 21.95 -31.96
N ARG A 89 -12.23 22.97 -32.18
CA ARG A 89 -13.39 23.28 -31.33
C ARG A 89 -14.46 22.19 -31.42
N ALA A 90 -14.71 21.62 -32.60
CA ALA A 90 -15.66 20.52 -32.77
C ALA A 90 -15.19 19.23 -32.08
N MET A 91 -13.89 18.92 -32.12
CA MET A 91 -13.33 17.80 -31.35
C MET A 91 -13.43 18.02 -29.84
N ALA A 92 -13.15 19.25 -29.37
CA ALA A 92 -13.26 19.59 -27.95
C ALA A 92 -14.70 19.55 -27.42
N ALA A 93 -15.70 19.80 -28.28
CA ALA A 93 -17.11 19.71 -27.90
C ALA A 93 -17.65 18.26 -27.84
N ARG A 94 -16.90 17.29 -28.40
CA ARG A 94 -17.29 15.87 -28.46
C ARG A 94 -16.71 15.02 -27.32
N SER A 95 -15.67 15.51 -26.64
CA SER A 95 -14.99 14.86 -25.50
C SER A 95 -15.54 15.30 -24.16
#